data_AF-A0A8B5X1S8-F1
#
_entry.id   AF-A0A8B5X1S8-F1
#
_cell.length_a   1.000
_cell.length_b   1.000
_cell.length_c   1.000
_cell.angle_alpha   90.00
_cell.angle_beta   90.00
_cell.angle_gamma   90.00
#
_symmetry.space_group_name_H-M   'P 1'
#
loop_
_entity.id
_entity.type
_entity.pdbx_description
1 polymer ?
#
loop_
_entity_poly.entity_id
_entity_poly.type
_entity_poly.pdbx_seq_one_letter_code
_entity_poly.pdbx_strand_id
1 'polypeptide(L)'
;MGAGMGVLLLLVGSTGVQAETVIGRVVAVSDGDTLTLQVAGRESVRIRLAGIDAPELDQPYGAQARRALTALARHGTARVEVVDRDDYGRLVGTVYVGGRNINAALVAEGAAWVYRRYNRDSQLPILEAQAKAARRGLWGLPAWQRVPPWVWRGQDSPATRSPARPQTDRPVALFRCGAKRTCREMASCDEAKFYLNVCGLKRLDGDRDGVPCETLCR
;
A
#
# COMPACT_ATOMS: atom_id res chain seq x y z
N MET A 1 -75.87 3.14 -13.29
CA MET A 1 -74.52 2.94 -13.86
C MET A 1 -73.63 4.04 -13.28
N GLY A 2 -72.71 3.71 -12.40
CA GLY A 2 -71.81 4.69 -11.78
C GLY A 2 -70.66 3.96 -11.12
N ALA A 3 -69.60 3.70 -11.89
CA ALA A 3 -68.40 3.04 -11.40
C ALA A 3 -67.55 4.07 -10.63
N GLY A 4 -67.38 3.86 -9.33
CA GLY A 4 -66.50 4.65 -8.48
C GLY A 4 -65.03 4.28 -8.76
N MET A 5 -64.26 5.25 -9.23
CA MET A 5 -62.84 5.10 -9.53
C MET A 5 -62.03 5.31 -8.25
N GLY A 6 -61.68 4.21 -7.57
CA GLY A 6 -60.82 4.23 -6.39
C GLY A 6 -59.37 4.57 -6.76
N VAL A 7 -58.88 5.71 -6.30
CA VAL A 7 -57.47 6.10 -6.42
C VAL A 7 -56.65 5.31 -5.41
N LEU A 8 -55.84 4.38 -5.89
CA LEU A 8 -54.86 3.65 -5.10
C LEU A 8 -53.63 4.54 -4.88
N LEU A 9 -53.49 5.07 -3.65
CA LEU A 9 -52.33 5.87 -3.25
C LEU A 9 -51.15 4.93 -2.95
N LEU A 10 -50.22 4.81 -3.91
CA LEU A 10 -48.95 4.09 -3.74
C LEU A 10 -47.99 4.94 -2.90
N LEU A 11 -47.87 4.62 -1.61
CA LEU A 11 -46.82 5.14 -0.73
C LEU A 11 -45.47 4.53 -1.13
N VAL A 12 -44.69 5.26 -1.93
CA VAL A 12 -43.30 4.91 -2.24
C VAL A 12 -42.45 5.25 -1.01
N GLY A 13 -42.17 4.26 -0.17
CA GLY A 13 -41.23 4.38 0.93
C GLY A 13 -39.79 4.47 0.40
N SER A 14 -39.15 5.63 0.51
CA SER A 14 -37.73 5.78 0.22
C SER A 14 -36.91 5.11 1.33
N THR A 15 -36.36 3.92 1.07
CA THR A 15 -35.37 3.30 1.96
C THR A 15 -34.04 4.03 1.79
N GLY A 16 -33.77 4.98 2.67
CA GLY A 16 -32.44 5.58 2.77
C GLY A 16 -31.43 4.50 3.13
N VAL A 17 -30.44 4.27 2.26
CA VAL A 17 -29.27 3.44 2.57
C VAL A 17 -28.46 4.19 3.62
N GLN A 18 -28.67 3.84 4.89
CA GLN A 18 -27.85 4.33 5.99
C GLN A 18 -26.47 3.66 5.90
N ALA A 19 -25.40 4.44 5.99
CA ALA A 19 -24.05 3.89 6.06
C ALA A 19 -23.90 3.08 7.36
N GLU A 20 -23.52 1.80 7.25
CA GLU A 20 -23.33 0.94 8.40
C GLU A 20 -22.22 1.52 9.29
N THR A 21 -22.51 1.71 10.57
CA THR A 21 -21.54 2.20 11.55
C THR A 21 -21.24 1.13 12.58
N VAL A 22 -19.94 0.87 12.81
CA VAL A 22 -19.46 -0.04 13.85
C VAL A 22 -18.72 0.73 14.93
N ILE A 23 -19.03 0.45 16.19
CA ILE A 23 -18.38 1.09 17.34
C ILE A 23 -17.75 0.01 18.22
N GLY A 24 -16.47 0.17 18.56
CA GLY A 24 -15.76 -0.79 19.38
C GLY A 24 -14.44 -0.27 19.94
N ARG A 25 -13.91 -0.95 20.95
CA ARG A 25 -12.59 -0.65 21.50
C ARG A 25 -11.51 -1.21 20.58
N VAL A 26 -10.49 -0.41 20.25
CA VAL A 26 -9.32 -0.93 19.54
C VAL A 26 -8.55 -1.86 20.46
N VAL A 27 -8.41 -3.13 20.09
CA VAL A 27 -7.71 -4.16 20.88
C VAL A 27 -6.42 -4.65 20.25
N ALA A 28 -6.27 -4.49 18.94
CA ALA A 28 -5.02 -4.81 18.24
C ALA A 28 -4.85 -3.96 16.98
N VAL A 29 -3.59 -3.80 16.56
CA VAL A 29 -3.19 -3.22 15.27
C VAL A 29 -2.29 -4.22 14.58
N SER A 30 -2.72 -4.73 13.42
CA SER A 30 -2.00 -5.79 12.70
C SER A 30 -0.81 -5.22 11.91
N ASP A 31 -1.04 -4.15 11.17
CA ASP A 31 -0.09 -3.50 10.26
C ASP A 31 -0.38 -1.98 10.20
N GLY A 32 0.06 -1.29 9.14
CA GLY A 32 -0.12 0.16 9.00
C GLY A 32 -1.53 0.62 8.59
N ASP A 33 -2.44 -0.28 8.23
CA ASP A 33 -3.80 0.07 7.78
C ASP A 33 -4.89 -0.93 8.19
N THR A 34 -4.57 -1.88 9.07
CA THR A 34 -5.51 -2.87 9.62
C THR A 34 -5.50 -2.87 11.15
N LEU A 35 -6.69 -2.79 11.76
CA LEU A 35 -6.89 -2.87 13.21
C LEU A 35 -8.02 -3.83 13.57
N THR A 36 -8.09 -4.24 14.84
CA THR A 36 -9.14 -5.10 15.39
C THR A 36 -9.91 -4.37 16.47
N LEU A 37 -11.24 -4.41 16.36
CA LEU A 37 -12.17 -3.84 17.33
C LEU A 37 -12.84 -4.93 18.14
N GLN A 38 -12.86 -4.78 19.45
CA GLN A 38 -13.79 -5.48 20.31
C GLN A 38 -15.11 -4.70 20.35
N VAL A 39 -16.15 -5.29 19.78
CA VAL A 39 -17.51 -4.73 19.75
C VAL A 39 -18.33 -5.39 20.87
N ALA A 40 -19.17 -4.62 21.57
CA ALA A 40 -19.97 -5.14 22.67
C ALA A 40 -20.99 -6.19 22.18
N GLY A 41 -21.03 -7.34 22.85
CA GLY A 41 -21.97 -8.43 22.50
C GLY A 41 -21.69 -9.10 21.15
N ARG A 42 -20.50 -8.90 20.56
CA ARG A 42 -20.09 -9.50 19.30
C ARG A 42 -18.65 -10.01 19.40
N GLU A 43 -18.28 -10.87 18.46
CA GLU A 43 -16.88 -11.23 18.25
C GLU A 43 -16.06 -10.00 17.82
N SER A 44 -14.75 -10.11 18.00
CA SER A 44 -13.82 -9.08 17.53
C SER A 44 -13.88 -8.96 16.01
N VAL A 45 -13.91 -7.72 15.50
CA VAL A 45 -14.03 -7.43 14.07
C VAL A 45 -12.74 -6.80 13.56
N ARG A 46 -12.22 -7.31 12.45
CA ARG A 46 -11.06 -6.73 11.76
C ARG A 46 -11.51 -5.65 10.78
N ILE A 47 -10.82 -4.52 10.81
CA ILE A 47 -11.10 -3.32 10.02
C ILE A 47 -9.90 -3.01 9.13
N ARG A 48 -10.12 -2.91 7.82
CA ARG A 48 -9.17 -2.36 6.84
C ARG A 48 -9.52 -0.88 6.60
N LEU A 49 -8.54 0.01 6.73
CA LEU A 49 -8.76 1.44 6.55
C LEU A 49 -9.04 1.76 5.07
N ALA A 50 -10.21 2.31 4.77
CA ALA A 50 -10.62 2.67 3.42
C ALA A 50 -9.68 3.72 2.76
N GLY A 51 -9.48 3.60 1.45
CA GLY A 51 -8.83 4.61 0.60
C GLY A 51 -7.32 4.77 0.76
N ILE A 52 -6.68 4.03 1.68
CA ILE A 52 -5.23 4.09 1.94
C ILE A 52 -4.59 2.71 1.83
N ASP A 53 -3.29 2.67 1.62
CA ASP A 53 -2.48 1.44 1.65
C ASP A 53 -1.15 1.77 2.34
N ALA A 54 -0.91 1.15 3.48
CA ALA A 54 0.31 1.37 4.26
C ALA A 54 1.41 0.40 3.82
N PRO A 55 2.70 0.75 4.00
CA PRO A 55 3.78 -0.20 3.75
C PRO A 55 3.60 -1.50 4.54
N GLU A 56 3.82 -2.63 3.87
CA GLU A 56 3.78 -3.95 4.49
C GLU A 56 4.83 -4.05 5.61
N LEU A 57 4.64 -4.94 6.59
CA LEU A 57 5.54 -5.00 7.77
C LEU A 57 7.01 -5.26 7.41
N ASP A 58 7.26 -5.98 6.33
CA ASP A 58 8.57 -6.31 5.77
C ASP A 58 9.09 -5.26 4.77
N GLN A 59 8.26 -4.29 4.40
CA GLN A 59 8.61 -3.18 3.53
C GLN A 59 9.35 -2.07 4.31
N PRO A 60 10.24 -1.29 3.67
CA PRO A 60 10.69 -0.02 4.23
C PRO A 60 9.52 0.81 4.76
N TYR A 61 9.66 1.28 6.00
CA TYR A 61 8.64 2.04 6.74
C TYR A 61 7.42 1.24 7.28
N GLY A 62 7.33 -0.08 7.07
CA GLY A 62 6.22 -0.91 7.57
C GLY A 62 6.00 -0.85 9.07
N ALA A 63 7.07 -1.09 9.84
CA ALA A 63 7.03 -1.03 11.30
C ALA A 63 6.68 0.39 11.80
N GLN A 64 7.15 1.44 11.11
CA GLN A 64 6.86 2.84 11.41
C GLN A 64 5.38 3.15 11.16
N ALA A 65 4.82 2.68 10.04
CA ALA A 65 3.42 2.86 9.69
C ALA A 65 2.49 2.19 10.73
N ARG A 66 2.79 0.95 11.12
CA ARG A 66 2.07 0.26 12.22
C ARG A 66 2.13 1.05 13.52
N ARG A 67 3.30 1.60 13.88
CA ARG A 67 3.45 2.44 15.08
C ARG A 67 2.62 3.73 14.99
N ALA A 68 2.54 4.36 13.83
CA ALA A 68 1.71 5.54 13.61
C ALA A 68 0.22 5.21 13.83
N LEU A 69 -0.29 4.13 13.22
CA LEU A 69 -1.66 3.68 13.44
C LEU A 69 -1.90 3.32 14.92
N THR A 70 -0.97 2.61 15.54
CA THR A 70 -1.04 2.28 16.97
C THR A 70 -1.15 3.53 17.83
N ALA A 71 -0.34 4.58 17.53
CA ALA A 71 -0.34 5.84 18.28
C ALA A 71 -1.66 6.60 18.12
N LEU A 72 -2.18 6.68 16.90
CA LEU A 72 -3.44 7.36 16.58
C LEU A 72 -4.67 6.65 17.15
N ALA A 73 -4.61 5.32 17.28
CA ALA A 73 -5.70 4.49 17.77
C ALA A 73 -5.67 4.24 19.29
N ARG A 74 -4.66 4.75 20.02
CA ARG A 74 -4.45 4.43 21.44
C ARG A 74 -5.69 4.67 22.29
N HIS A 75 -6.07 3.65 23.07
CA HIS A 75 -7.09 3.66 24.14
C HIS A 75 -8.45 4.26 23.77
N GLY A 76 -8.73 4.43 22.48
CA GLY A 76 -9.97 5.01 22.01
C GLY A 76 -11.03 3.96 21.71
N THR A 77 -12.28 4.31 21.98
CA THR A 77 -13.41 3.73 21.27
C THR A 77 -13.37 4.28 19.84
N ALA A 78 -13.23 3.38 18.86
CA ALA A 78 -13.27 3.72 17.46
C ALA A 78 -14.72 3.65 16.95
N ARG A 79 -15.07 4.62 16.10
CA ARG A 79 -16.26 4.62 15.26
C ARG A 79 -15.82 4.40 13.82
N VAL A 80 -16.37 3.39 13.16
CA VAL A 80 -16.05 3.04 11.77
C VAL A 80 -17.26 3.29 10.90
N GLU A 81 -17.10 4.12 9.88
CA GLU A 81 -18.06 4.25 8.79
C GLU A 81 -17.71 3.18 7.75
N VAL A 82 -18.49 2.12 7.70
CA VAL A 82 -18.26 0.97 6.83
C VAL A 82 -18.70 1.33 5.41
N VAL A 83 -17.83 1.05 4.45
CA VAL A 83 -18.09 1.31 3.02
C VAL A 83 -18.09 0.04 2.18
N ASP A 84 -17.48 -1.04 2.69
CA ASP A 84 -17.37 -2.31 1.99
C ASP A 84 -16.99 -3.45 2.96
N ARG A 85 -16.95 -4.68 2.45
CA ARG A 85 -16.32 -5.84 3.07
C ARG A 85 -15.40 -6.49 2.05
N ASP A 86 -14.14 -6.72 2.41
CA ASP A 86 -13.18 -7.35 1.49
C ASP A 86 -13.29 -8.88 1.46
N ASP A 87 -12.61 -9.49 0.48
CA ASP A 87 -12.61 -10.95 0.26
C ASP A 87 -12.02 -11.74 1.44
N TYR A 88 -11.26 -11.08 2.33
CA TYR A 88 -10.71 -11.66 3.56
C TYR A 88 -11.68 -11.55 4.74
N GLY A 89 -12.88 -11.02 4.52
CA GLY A 89 -13.91 -10.84 5.54
C GLY A 89 -13.65 -9.67 6.48
N ARG A 90 -12.70 -8.77 6.19
CA ARG A 90 -12.52 -7.52 6.96
C ARG A 90 -13.58 -6.51 6.55
N LEU A 91 -14.08 -5.74 7.51
CA LEU A 91 -14.84 -4.54 7.17
C LEU A 91 -13.87 -3.49 6.62
N VAL A 92 -14.24 -2.84 5.54
CA VAL A 92 -13.49 -1.72 4.96
C VAL A 92 -14.20 -0.43 5.36
N GLY A 93 -13.49 0.52 5.97
CA GLY A 93 -14.14 1.72 6.45
C GLY A 93 -13.22 2.88 6.83
N THR A 94 -13.82 4.04 6.99
CA THR A 94 -13.16 5.23 7.56
C THR A 94 -13.23 5.15 9.07
N VAL A 95 -12.07 5.17 9.72
CA VAL A 95 -11.96 5.02 11.17
C VAL A 95 -11.83 6.39 11.83
N TYR A 96 -12.64 6.60 12.87
CA TYR A 96 -12.58 7.79 13.72
C TYR A 96 -12.28 7.40 15.16
N VAL A 97 -11.31 8.08 15.78
CA VAL A 97 -10.99 7.95 17.20
C VAL A 97 -10.96 9.34 17.81
N GLY A 98 -11.74 9.58 18.86
CA GLY A 98 -11.87 10.92 19.46
C GLY A 98 -12.32 12.00 18.47
N GLY A 99 -13.10 11.63 17.45
CA GLY A 99 -13.53 12.52 16.37
C GLY A 99 -12.52 12.74 15.24
N ARG A 100 -11.26 12.30 15.39
CA ARG A 100 -10.22 12.42 14.35
C ARG A 100 -10.34 11.31 13.32
N ASN A 101 -10.36 11.65 12.03
CA ASN A 101 -10.24 10.68 10.93
C ASN A 101 -8.81 10.11 10.87
N ILE A 102 -8.67 8.83 11.21
CA ILE A 102 -7.38 8.15 11.30
C ILE A 102 -6.79 7.88 9.92
N ASN A 103 -7.60 7.56 8.91
CA ASN A 103 -7.16 7.33 7.55
C ASN A 103 -6.45 8.58 6.99
N ALA A 104 -7.09 9.75 7.15
CA ALA A 104 -6.54 11.04 6.74
C ALA A 104 -5.28 11.40 7.54
N ALA A 105 -5.28 11.14 8.84
CA ALA A 105 -4.12 11.40 9.70
C ALA A 105 -2.87 10.61 9.26
N LEU A 106 -3.02 9.32 8.94
CA LEU A 106 -1.90 8.49 8.46
C LEU A 106 -1.31 9.02 7.15
N VAL A 107 -2.15 9.44 6.20
CA VAL A 107 -1.69 10.02 4.94
C VAL A 107 -0.95 11.35 5.19
N ALA A 108 -1.51 12.21 6.04
CA ALA A 108 -0.92 13.51 6.37
C ALA A 108 0.44 13.40 7.10
N GLU A 109 0.62 12.34 7.89
CA GLU A 109 1.87 12.00 8.58
C GLU A 109 2.88 11.28 7.67
N GLY A 110 2.49 10.90 6.45
CA GLY A 110 3.33 10.13 5.53
C GLY A 110 3.52 8.68 5.97
N ALA A 111 2.52 8.09 6.64
CA ALA A 111 2.51 6.70 7.08
C ALA A 111 1.79 5.75 6.12
N ALA A 112 1.04 6.28 5.15
CA ALA A 112 0.34 5.48 4.14
C ALA A 112 0.31 6.19 2.78
N TRP A 113 0.20 5.39 1.72
CA TRP A 113 -0.11 5.84 0.37
C TRP A 113 -1.62 6.00 0.20
N VAL A 114 -2.04 6.87 -0.71
CA VAL A 114 -3.45 6.93 -1.15
C VAL A 114 -3.68 5.81 -2.15
N TYR A 115 -4.61 4.90 -1.85
CA TYR A 115 -4.93 3.82 -2.75
C TYR A 115 -5.93 4.29 -3.82
N ARG A 116 -5.41 4.95 -4.85
CA ARG A 116 -6.18 5.72 -5.85
C ARG A 116 -7.37 4.95 -6.44
N ARG A 117 -7.22 3.66 -6.70
CA ARG A 117 -8.28 2.80 -7.27
C ARG A 117 -9.51 2.69 -6.38
N TYR A 118 -9.35 2.75 -5.06
CA TYR A 118 -10.41 2.53 -4.07
C TYR A 118 -10.68 3.75 -3.20
N ASN A 119 -10.01 4.87 -3.47
CA ASN A 119 -10.21 6.10 -2.72
C ASN A 119 -11.46 6.84 -3.19
N ARG A 120 -12.37 7.12 -2.26
CA ARG A 120 -13.56 7.97 -2.47
C ARG A 120 -13.46 9.34 -1.78
N ASP A 121 -12.41 9.57 -0.99
CA ASP A 121 -12.19 10.82 -0.25
C ASP A 121 -11.27 11.76 -1.04
N SER A 122 -11.81 12.90 -1.46
CA SER A 122 -11.08 13.91 -2.24
C SER A 122 -9.97 14.61 -1.44
N GLN A 123 -9.99 14.54 -0.10
CA GLN A 123 -8.96 15.14 0.75
C GLN A 123 -7.68 14.31 0.78
N LEU A 124 -7.75 12.98 0.71
CA LEU A 124 -6.57 12.11 0.83
C LEU A 124 -5.47 12.43 -0.21
N PRO A 125 -5.78 12.64 -1.51
CA PRO A 125 -4.80 13.11 -2.50
C PRO A 125 -4.07 14.40 -2.12
N ILE A 126 -4.78 15.36 -1.52
CA ILE A 126 -4.26 16.67 -1.14
C ILE A 126 -3.29 16.49 0.04
N LEU A 127 -3.71 15.72 1.06
CA LEU A 127 -2.87 15.40 2.21
C LEU A 127 -1.60 14.65 1.82
N GLU A 128 -1.69 13.71 0.87
CA GLU A 128 -0.53 12.98 0.37
C GLU A 128 0.46 13.90 -0.35
N ALA A 129 -0.05 14.81 -1.19
CA ALA A 129 0.79 15.80 -1.87
C ALA A 129 1.51 16.71 -0.87
N GLN A 130 0.82 17.15 0.19
CA GLN A 130 1.41 17.94 1.28
C GLN A 130 2.48 17.14 2.04
N ALA A 131 2.21 15.87 2.38
CA ALA A 131 3.17 15.01 3.06
C ALA A 131 4.43 14.74 2.20
N LYS A 132 4.25 14.56 0.88
CA LYS A 132 5.34 14.43 -0.11
C LYS A 132 6.20 15.70 -0.17
N ALA A 133 5.57 16.86 -0.31
CA ALA A 133 6.27 18.15 -0.38
C ALA A 133 7.08 18.43 0.90
N ALA A 134 6.51 18.08 2.06
CA ALA A 134 7.16 18.24 3.36
C ALA A 134 8.11 17.09 3.74
N ARG A 135 8.30 16.09 2.86
CA ARG A 135 9.13 14.88 3.11
C ARG A 135 8.80 14.18 4.44
N ARG A 136 7.52 14.14 4.82
CA ARG A 136 7.07 13.51 6.07
C ARG A 136 7.09 12.00 5.97
N GLY A 137 7.45 11.34 7.07
CA GLY A 137 7.41 9.90 7.20
C GLY A 137 8.10 9.17 6.05
N LEU A 138 7.38 8.26 5.38
CA LEU A 138 7.91 7.46 4.28
C LEU A 138 8.44 8.33 3.12
N TRP A 139 7.94 9.56 2.97
CA TRP A 139 8.38 10.48 1.90
C TRP A 139 9.79 11.04 2.12
N GLY A 140 10.32 10.93 3.34
CA GLY A 140 11.71 11.26 3.68
C GLY A 140 12.72 10.17 3.34
N LEU A 141 12.27 8.96 2.98
CA LEU A 141 13.15 7.87 2.57
C LEU A 141 13.76 8.12 1.18
N PRO A 142 14.91 7.47 0.87
CA PRO A 142 15.44 7.42 -0.49
C PRO A 142 14.40 6.93 -1.51
N ALA A 143 14.45 7.44 -2.74
CA ALA A 143 13.45 7.12 -3.76
C ALA A 143 13.26 5.62 -4.00
N TRP A 144 14.35 4.85 -4.02
CA TRP A 144 14.34 3.41 -4.23
C TRP A 144 13.70 2.60 -3.09
N GLN A 145 13.51 3.19 -1.90
CA GLN A 145 12.80 2.56 -0.79
C GLN A 145 11.30 2.87 -0.80
N ARG A 146 10.86 3.87 -1.57
CA ARG A 146 9.46 4.35 -1.60
C ARG A 146 8.66 3.61 -2.67
N VAL A 147 8.55 2.29 -2.51
CA VAL A 147 7.71 1.45 -3.36
C VAL A 147 6.27 1.49 -2.83
N PRO A 148 5.23 1.65 -3.66
CA PRO A 148 3.85 1.52 -3.18
C PRO A 148 3.54 0.07 -2.76
N PRO A 149 2.71 -0.18 -1.72
CA PRO A 149 2.51 -1.53 -1.21
C PRO A 149 1.84 -2.47 -2.22
N TRP A 150 0.92 -1.96 -3.06
CA TRP A 150 0.33 -2.75 -4.16
C TRP A 150 1.36 -3.18 -5.22
N VAL A 151 2.45 -2.42 -5.40
CA VAL A 151 3.57 -2.84 -6.26
C VAL A 151 4.43 -3.87 -5.55
N TRP A 152 4.72 -3.65 -4.25
CA TRP A 152 5.47 -4.58 -3.40
C TRP A 152 4.86 -5.98 -3.40
N ARG A 153 3.53 -6.09 -3.16
CA ARG A 153 2.79 -7.37 -3.21
C ARG A 153 2.85 -8.06 -4.58
N GLY A 154 2.95 -7.27 -5.66
CA GLY A 154 3.11 -7.80 -7.03
C GLY A 154 4.52 -8.31 -7.34
N GLN A 155 5.52 -7.91 -6.56
CA GLN A 155 6.89 -8.40 -6.67
C GLN A 155 7.08 -9.74 -5.93
N ASP A 156 6.26 -10.01 -4.90
CA ASP A 156 6.29 -11.23 -4.09
C ASP A 156 4.95 -11.99 -4.08
N SER A 157 4.54 -12.56 -5.22
CA SER A 157 3.53 -13.63 -5.22
C SER A 157 4.23 -15.01 -5.23
N PRO A 158 4.17 -15.80 -4.13
CA PRO A 158 4.62 -17.20 -4.16
C PRO A 158 3.82 -18.06 -5.16
N ALA A 159 2.63 -17.61 -5.56
CA ALA A 159 1.81 -18.27 -6.58
C ALA A 159 2.31 -18.06 -8.03
N THR A 160 3.31 -17.22 -8.25
CA THR A 160 3.97 -17.06 -9.56
C THR A 160 5.43 -17.50 -9.55
N ARG A 161 5.92 -18.05 -8.42
CA ARG A 161 7.06 -18.97 -8.46
C ARG A 161 6.57 -20.30 -9.04
N SER A 162 6.45 -20.32 -10.37
CA SER A 162 6.78 -21.53 -11.13
C SER A 162 8.09 -22.08 -10.51
N PRO A 163 8.25 -23.40 -10.29
CA PRO A 163 9.40 -23.92 -9.56
C PRO A 163 10.65 -23.66 -10.39
N ALA A 164 11.25 -22.49 -10.21
CA ALA A 164 12.59 -22.19 -10.63
C ALA A 164 13.47 -23.08 -9.77
N ARG A 165 13.87 -24.18 -10.43
CA ARG A 165 14.99 -25.07 -10.15
C ARG A 165 15.93 -24.53 -9.06
N PRO A 166 16.32 -25.33 -8.06
CA PRO A 166 17.06 -24.87 -6.90
C PRO A 166 18.32 -24.12 -7.35
N GLN A 167 18.33 -22.81 -7.12
CA GLN A 167 19.53 -22.01 -7.24
C GLN A 167 20.38 -22.32 -6.01
N THR A 168 21.20 -23.34 -6.18
CA THR A 168 22.36 -23.59 -5.34
C THR A 168 23.23 -22.35 -5.35
N ASP A 169 23.60 -21.93 -4.15
CA ASP A 169 24.75 -21.10 -3.80
C ASP A 169 25.68 -20.77 -4.98
N ARG A 170 25.66 -19.51 -5.42
CA ARG A 170 26.83 -18.91 -6.07
C ARG A 170 27.22 -17.65 -5.31
N PRO A 171 28.50 -17.54 -4.90
CA PRO A 171 28.95 -16.40 -4.12
C PRO A 171 28.85 -15.15 -4.98
N VAL A 172 28.42 -14.06 -4.37
CA VAL A 172 28.53 -12.70 -4.91
C VAL A 172 30.01 -12.48 -5.25
N ALA A 173 30.37 -12.64 -6.51
CA ALA A 173 31.71 -12.37 -6.97
C ALA A 173 31.97 -10.87 -6.75
N LEU A 174 32.96 -10.55 -5.94
CA LEU A 174 33.49 -9.20 -5.80
C LEU A 174 34.06 -8.76 -7.15
N PHE A 175 33.22 -8.15 -7.99
CA PHE A 175 33.67 -7.57 -9.24
C PHE A 175 34.68 -6.46 -8.94
N ARG A 176 35.76 -6.43 -9.73
CA ARG A 176 36.79 -5.40 -9.68
C ARG A 176 36.94 -4.78 -11.06
N CYS A 177 37.23 -3.48 -11.09
CA CYS A 177 37.53 -2.81 -12.35
C CYS A 177 38.80 -3.41 -12.96
N GLY A 178 38.73 -3.74 -14.24
CA GLY A 178 39.80 -4.42 -14.96
C GLY A 178 39.90 -3.96 -16.41
N ALA A 179 40.51 -4.80 -17.25
CA ALA A 179 40.80 -4.48 -18.65
C ALA A 179 39.58 -4.58 -19.59
N LYS A 180 38.45 -5.14 -19.13
CA LYS A 180 37.25 -5.32 -19.97
C LYS A 180 36.72 -3.98 -20.47
N ARG A 181 36.28 -3.94 -21.74
CA ARG A 181 35.89 -2.71 -22.44
C ARG A 181 34.56 -2.82 -23.18
N THR A 182 34.05 -4.02 -23.43
CA THR A 182 32.88 -4.28 -24.26
C THR A 182 31.92 -5.27 -23.62
N CYS A 183 30.66 -5.28 -24.07
CA CYS A 183 29.62 -6.15 -23.53
C CYS A 183 29.91 -7.65 -23.69
N ARG A 184 30.61 -8.04 -24.75
CA ARG A 184 30.95 -9.46 -24.99
C ARG A 184 31.93 -10.04 -23.96
N GLU A 185 32.64 -9.16 -23.24
CA GLU A 185 33.60 -9.57 -22.23
C GLU A 185 32.97 -9.73 -20.83
N MET A 186 31.72 -9.30 -20.65
CA MET A 186 31.00 -9.39 -19.37
C MET A 186 30.37 -10.78 -19.23
N ALA A 187 30.57 -11.40 -18.07
CA ALA A 187 30.04 -12.72 -17.75
C ALA A 187 28.58 -12.68 -17.29
N SER A 188 28.06 -11.51 -16.91
CA SER A 188 26.69 -11.34 -16.43
C SER A 188 26.21 -9.89 -16.51
N CYS A 189 24.90 -9.68 -16.40
CA CYS A 189 24.31 -8.35 -16.25
C CYS A 189 24.82 -7.61 -15.00
N ASP A 190 25.03 -8.33 -13.89
CA ASP A 190 25.53 -7.72 -12.65
C ASP A 190 26.96 -7.20 -12.80
N GLU A 191 27.82 -7.94 -13.52
CA GLU A 191 29.17 -7.48 -13.87
C GLU A 191 29.11 -6.24 -14.79
N ALA A 192 28.23 -6.23 -15.79
CA ALA A 192 28.05 -5.10 -16.70
C ALA A 192 27.58 -3.83 -15.96
N LYS A 193 26.61 -3.97 -15.05
CA LYS A 193 26.12 -2.89 -14.16
C LYS A 193 27.22 -2.37 -13.25
N PHE A 194 28.08 -3.24 -12.72
CA PHE A 194 29.24 -2.83 -11.93
C PHE A 194 30.23 -1.99 -12.77
N TYR A 195 30.56 -2.43 -13.98
CA TYR A 195 31.49 -1.69 -14.84
C TYR A 195 30.93 -0.33 -15.31
N LEU A 196 29.62 -0.23 -15.55
CA LEU A 196 28.96 1.04 -15.87
C LEU A 196 29.01 2.02 -14.69
N ASN A 197 28.54 1.58 -13.53
CA ASN A 197 28.27 2.45 -12.38
C ASN A 197 29.51 2.72 -11.52
N VAL A 198 30.40 1.74 -11.40
CA VAL A 198 31.57 1.81 -10.50
C VAL A 198 32.85 2.07 -11.28
N CYS A 199 33.06 1.39 -12.40
CA CYS A 199 34.27 1.55 -13.23
C CYS A 199 34.15 2.68 -14.27
N GLY A 200 32.99 3.34 -14.35
CA GLY A 200 32.75 4.49 -15.22
C GLY A 200 32.73 4.16 -16.71
N LEU A 201 32.49 2.91 -17.09
CA LEU A 201 32.54 2.45 -18.48
C LEU A 201 31.23 2.76 -19.22
N LYS A 202 30.94 4.06 -19.38
CA LYS A 202 29.66 4.58 -19.94
C LYS A 202 29.29 4.05 -21.32
N ARG A 203 30.27 3.60 -22.11
CA ARG A 203 30.05 3.03 -23.45
C ARG A 203 29.27 1.71 -23.46
N LEU A 204 29.11 1.06 -22.30
CA LEU A 204 28.31 -0.16 -22.18
C LEU A 204 26.82 0.13 -22.29
N ASP A 205 26.41 1.37 -21.99
CA ASP A 205 25.05 1.88 -22.06
C ASP A 205 24.94 2.77 -23.31
N GLY A 206 24.52 2.15 -24.42
CA GLY A 206 24.57 2.75 -25.76
C GLY A 206 23.47 3.79 -25.99
N ASP A 207 22.28 3.53 -25.47
CA ASP A 207 21.08 4.38 -25.56
C ASP A 207 20.89 5.30 -24.34
N ARG A 208 21.73 5.15 -23.31
CA ARG A 208 21.83 6.03 -22.13
C ARG A 208 20.61 5.98 -21.23
N ASP A 209 19.99 4.81 -21.15
CA ASP A 209 18.84 4.57 -20.28
C ASP A 209 19.25 4.12 -18.86
N GLY A 210 20.55 3.92 -18.63
CA GLY A 210 21.13 3.43 -17.38
C GLY A 210 21.31 1.91 -17.31
N VAL A 211 20.97 1.18 -18.38
CA VAL A 211 21.13 -0.27 -18.51
C VAL A 211 22.30 -0.57 -19.45
N PRO A 212 23.38 -1.19 -18.96
CA PRO A 212 24.48 -1.59 -19.84
C PRO A 212 24.18 -2.92 -20.50
N CYS A 213 24.66 -3.08 -21.74
CA CYS A 213 24.70 -4.36 -22.44
C CYS A 213 23.32 -5.04 -22.56
N GLU A 214 22.42 -4.44 -23.34
CA GLU A 214 21.06 -4.91 -23.60
C GLU A 214 20.90 -6.43 -23.80
N THR A 215 21.81 -7.06 -24.55
CA THR A 215 21.73 -8.51 -24.79
C THR A 215 22.02 -9.37 -23.55
N LEU A 216 22.66 -8.82 -22.53
CA LEU A 216 22.95 -9.49 -21.26
C LEU A 216 21.96 -9.11 -20.15
N CYS A 217 21.37 -7.92 -20.21
CA CYS A 217 20.55 -7.36 -19.14
C CYS A 217 19.03 -7.38 -19.42
N ARG A 218 18.62 -7.84 -20.59
CA ARG A 218 17.22 -7.91 -21.03
C ARG A 218 16.71 -9.34 -21.17
#